data_AF-A0A1G9T7M8-F1
#
_entry.id   AF-A0A1G9T7M8-F1
#
_cell.length_a   1.000
_cell.length_b   1.000
_cell.length_c   1.000
_cell.angle_alpha   90.00
_cell.angle_beta   90.00
_cell.angle_gamma   90.00
#
_symmetry.space_group_name_H-M   'P 1'
#
loop_
_entity.id
_entity.type
_entity.pdbx_description
1 polymer ?
#
loop_
_entity_poly.entity_id
_entity_poly.type
_entity_poly.pdbx_seq_one_letter_code
_entity_poly.pdbx_strand_id
1 'polypeptide(L)' 'MEGWVKVYESMLPHRAELLRGWLAHEYEIDAVVLSKQDSAYLWGHHEIHVPVKDAVFAEWVLRNEETNTDETE' A
#
# COMPACT_ATOMS: atom_id res chain seq x y z
N MET A 1 -12.33 -10.89 -2.55
CA MET A 1 -12.51 -9.72 -3.42
C MET A 1 -12.11 -10.16 -4.81
N GLU A 2 -13.06 -10.47 -5.68
CA GLU A 2 -12.72 -10.67 -7.09
C GLU A 2 -12.30 -9.33 -7.68
N GLY A 3 -11.19 -9.30 -8.42
CA GLY A 3 -10.72 -8.10 -9.12
C GLY A 3 -9.81 -7.15 -8.33
N TRP A 4 -9.44 -7.48 -7.09
CA TRP A 4 -8.48 -6.71 -6.28
C TRP A 4 -7.25 -7.56 -5.96
N VAL A 5 -6.07 -6.95 -6.05
CA VAL A 5 -4.78 -7.62 -5.84
C VAL A 5 -3.97 -6.85 -4.81
N LYS A 6 -3.32 -7.59 -3.90
CA LYS A 6 -2.37 -7.05 -2.95
C LYS A 6 -1.11 -6.60 -3.70
N VAL A 7 -0.76 -5.32 -3.56
CA VAL A 7 0.44 -4.72 -4.19
C VAL A 7 1.47 -4.27 -3.16
N TYR A 8 1.07 -4.15 -1.89
CA TYR A 8 1.94 -3.70 -0.82
C TYR A 8 1.54 -4.30 0.54
N GLU A 9 2.50 -4.43 1.44
CA GLU A 9 2.24 -4.72 2.85
C GLU A 9 3.23 -3.98 3.76
N SER A 10 2.76 -3.49 4.90
CA SER A 10 3.62 -2.88 5.92
C SER A 10 3.09 -3.12 7.33
N MET A 11 4.00 -3.21 8.29
CA MET A 11 3.66 -3.22 9.73
C MET A 11 3.32 -1.83 10.26
N LEU A 12 3.63 -0.77 9.50
CA LEU A 12 3.44 0.61 9.89
C LEU A 12 2.13 1.15 9.28
N PRO A 13 1.06 1.38 10.09
CA PRO A 13 -0.24 1.79 9.57
C PRO A 13 -0.20 3.13 8.83
N HIS A 14 0.58 4.08 9.35
CA HIS A 14 0.74 5.39 8.73
C HIS A 14 1.37 5.29 7.33
N ARG A 15 2.31 4.36 7.13
CA ARG A 15 2.96 4.18 5.81
C ARG A 15 1.96 3.65 4.78
N ALA A 16 1.13 2.70 5.18
CA ALA A 16 0.09 2.14 4.30
C ALA A 16 -0.95 3.21 3.89
N GLU A 17 -1.38 4.07 4.82
CA GLU A 17 -2.31 5.17 4.51
C GLU A 17 -1.69 6.27 3.64
N LEU A 18 -0.42 6.62 3.87
CA LEU A 18 0.28 7.60 3.02
C LEU A 18 0.38 7.11 1.58
N LEU A 19 0.80 5.86 1.38
CA LEU A 19 0.91 5.27 0.05
C LEU A 19 -0.47 5.12 -0.61
N ARG A 20 -1.50 4.76 0.14
CA ARG A 20 -2.90 4.77 -0.36
C ARG A 20 -3.31 6.15 -0.85
N GLY A 21 -3.07 7.19 -0.05
CA GLY A 21 -3.38 8.57 -0.40
C GLY A 21 -2.61 9.01 -1.65
N TRP A 22 -1.33 8.70 -1.73
CA TRP A 22 -0.48 9.05 -2.85
C TRP A 22 -0.93 8.38 -4.16
N LEU A 23 -1.23 7.09 -4.13
CA LEU A 23 -1.79 6.35 -5.28
C LEU A 23 -3.12 6.96 -5.77
N ALA A 24 -3.99 7.35 -4.85
CA ALA A 24 -5.27 7.97 -5.17
C ALA A 24 -5.14 9.40 -5.70
N HIS A 25 -4.23 10.20 -5.14
CA HIS A 25 -4.11 11.63 -5.47
C HIS A 25 -3.25 11.91 -6.71
N GLU A 26 -2.12 11.22 -6.88
CA GLU A 26 -1.19 11.50 -7.99
C GLU A 26 -1.48 10.68 -9.24
N TYR A 27 -2.04 9.48 -9.07
CA TYR A 27 -2.21 8.52 -10.17
C TYR A 27 -3.68 8.13 -10.42
N GLU A 28 -4.63 8.68 -9.65
CA GLU A 28 -6.06 8.36 -9.72
C GLU A 28 -6.35 6.85 -9.60
N ILE A 29 -5.52 6.12 -8.84
CA ILE A 29 -5.67 4.68 -8.63
C ILE A 29 -6.49 4.45 -7.37
N ASP A 30 -7.59 3.72 -7.51
CA ASP A 30 -8.40 3.28 -6.38
C ASP A 30 -7.60 2.30 -5.52
N ALA A 31 -7.13 2.76 -4.36
CA ALA A 31 -6.39 1.93 -3.41
C ALA A 31 -7.17 1.78 -2.10
N VAL A 32 -7.20 0.55 -1.56
CA VAL A 32 -7.80 0.26 -0.26
C VAL A 32 -6.77 -0.35 0.67
N VAL A 33 -6.75 0.11 1.92
CA VAL A 33 -5.92 -0.46 2.98
C VAL A 33 -6.76 -1.45 3.77
N LEU A 34 -6.27 -2.68 3.87
CA LEU A 34 -6.85 -3.73 4.68
C LEU A 34 -5.95 -3.99 5.88
N SER A 35 -6.43 -3.63 7.07
CA SER A 35 -5.75 -3.99 8.31
C SER A 35 -5.97 -5.48 8.60
N LYS A 36 -4.88 -6.23 8.70
CA LYS A 36 -4.81 -7.59 9.24
C LYS A 36 -4.47 -7.59 10.73
N GLN A 37 -4.58 -6.43 11.38
CA GLN A 37 -4.36 -6.32 12.82
C GLN A 37 -5.43 -7.09 13.57
N ASP A 38 -4.98 -7.96 14.47
CA ASP A 38 -5.86 -8.61 15.42
C ASP A 38 -6.33 -7.58 16.45
N SER A 39 -7.63 -7.55 16.74
CA SER A 39 -8.22 -6.55 17.64
C SER A 39 -7.66 -6.62 19.07
N ALA A 40 -7.07 -7.74 19.48
CA ALA A 40 -6.42 -7.91 20.77
C ALA A 40 -4.99 -7.34 20.83
N TYR A 41 -4.41 -6.95 19.70
CA TYR A 41 -2.99 -6.64 19.59
C TYR A 41 -2.75 -5.32 18.85
N LEU A 42 -1.81 -4.49 19.33
CA LEU A 42 -1.44 -3.19 18.71
C LEU A 42 -0.55 -3.29 17.45
N TRP A 43 -0.22 -4.50 17.03
CA TRP A 43 0.74 -4.82 15.98
C TRP A 43 0.04 -5.68 14.93
N GLY A 44 0.30 -5.42 13.66
CA GLY A 44 -0.39 -6.09 12.57
C GLY A 44 0.00 -5.56 11.21
N HIS A 45 -0.17 -6.40 10.20
CA HIS A 45 0.09 -6.04 8.82
C HIS A 45 -1.04 -5.19 8.26
N HIS A 46 -0.68 -4.22 7.44
CA HIS A 46 -1.58 -3.37 6.68
C HIS A 46 -1.27 -3.61 5.21
N GLU A 47 -2.24 -4.17 4.49
CA GLU A 47 -2.10 -4.53 3.09
C GLU A 47 -2.75 -3.46 2.22
N ILE A 48 -2.09 -3.04 1.14
CA ILE A 48 -2.71 -2.20 0.12
C ILE A 48 -3.16 -3.08 -1.02
N HIS A 49 -4.44 -2.95 -1.38
CA HIS A 49 -5.04 -3.62 -2.51
C HIS A 49 -5.50 -2.60 -3.54
N VAL A 50 -5.31 -2.91 -4.81
CA VAL A 50 -5.74 -2.11 -5.96
C VAL A 50 -6.47 -3.00 -6.97
N PRO A 51 -7.29 -2.42 -7.88
CA PRO A 51 -7.87 -3.14 -8.98
C PRO A 51 -6.80 -3.86 -9.83
N VAL A 52 -7.10 -5.06 -10.31
CA VAL A 52 -6.19 -5.86 -11.18
C VAL A 52 -5.65 -5.04 -12.36
N LYS A 53 -6.48 -4.15 -12.92
CA LYS A 53 -6.12 -3.28 -14.05
C LYS A 53 -4.91 -2.37 -13.75
N ASP A 54 -4.73 -1.98 -12.49
CA ASP A 54 -3.70 -1.00 -12.08
C ASP A 54 -2.57 -1.65 -11.29
N ALA A 55 -2.66 -2.95 -10.99
CA ALA A 55 -1.76 -3.66 -10.09
C ALA A 55 -0.28 -3.57 -10.50
N VAL A 56 0.02 -3.79 -11.78
CA VAL A 56 1.40 -3.76 -12.29
C VAL A 56 2.01 -2.36 -12.17
N PHE A 57 1.22 -1.33 -12.45
CA PHE A 57 1.69 0.05 -12.38
C PHE A 57 1.87 0.48 -10.91
N ALA A 58 0.92 0.15 -10.04
CA ALA A 58 1.02 0.42 -8.61
C ALA A 58 2.25 -0.26 -7.98
N GLU A 59 2.53 -1.53 -8.29
CA GLU A 59 3.74 -2.22 -7.81
C GLU A 59 5.03 -1.55 -8.28
N TRP A 60 5.05 -1.01 -9.51
CA TRP A 60 6.21 -0.29 -10.00
C TRP A 60 6.38 1.04 -9.25
N VAL A 61 5.32 1.82 -9.12
CA VAL A 61 5.31 3.11 -8.42
C VAL A 61 5.78 2.96 -6.97
N LEU A 62 5.22 1.99 -6.24
CA LEU A 62 5.55 1.74 -4.84
C LEU A 62 7.01 1.32 -4.64
N ARG A 63 7.55 0.49 -5.55
CA ARG A 63 8.95 0.03 -5.48
C ARG A 63 9.96 1.16 -5.63
N ASN A 64 9.65 2.17 -6.45
CA ASN A 64 10.54 3.33 -6.65
C ASN A 64 10.51 4.31 -5.47
N GLU A 65 9.42 4.37 -4.70
CA GLU A 65 9.40 5.15 -3.46
C GLU A 65 10.24 4.52 -2.35
N GLU A 66 10.25 3.18 -2.23
CA GLU A 66 11.04 2.52 -1.18
C GLU A 66 12.52 2.83 -1.31
N THR A 67 13.04 2.80 -2.54
CA THR A 67 14.44 3.14 -2.82
C THR A 67 14.82 4.56 -2.43
N ASN A 68 13.85 5.49 -2.41
CA ASN A 68 14.10 6.89 -2.09
C ASN A 68 14.21 7.15 -0.57
N THR A 69 13.79 6.20 0.27
CA THR A 69 13.86 6.33 1.74
C THR A 69 15.20 5.84 2.31
N ASP A 70 15.91 4.95 1.60
CA ASP A 70 17.17 4.35 2.04
C ASP A 70 18.40 5.26 1.82
N GLU A 71 18.26 6.37 1.07
CA GLU A 71 19.38 7.25 0.72
C GLU A 71 19.69 8.34 1.78
N THR A 72 19.01 8.32 2.94
CA THR A 72 19.17 9.36 3.99
C THR A 72 19.79 8.84 5.30
N GLU A 73 20.65 7.83 5.25
CA GLU A 73 21.50 7.41 6.38
C GLU A 73 22.99 7.74 6.18
#